data_AF-A0A845GFW0-F1
#
_entry.id   AF-A0A845GFW0-F1
#
_cell.length_a   1.000
_cell.length_b   1.000
_cell.length_c   1.000
_cell.angle_alpha   90.00
_cell.angle_beta   90.00
_cell.angle_gamma   90.00
#
_symmetry.space_group_name_H-M   'P 1'
#
loop_
_entity.id
_entity.type
_entity.pdbx_description
1 polymer ?
#
loop_
_entity_poly.entity_id
_entity_poly.type
_entity_poly.pdbx_seq_one_letter_code
_entity_poly.pdbx_strand_id
1 'polypeptide(L)'
;MPRPPIATPDKIRSTVLAMLAEAHDVAPATSERFRRIVSVRKLMDRLGGGNPATVGRALNEIESEIVISGLANAAIPDIPTDIAVQMRGLWQSAVSAQLDDVLRLKAQAQQSIDEADASVKDAQLRNEMLREELAALRAQLAGRDAELAQTRAELSTGHAQLAALQGIYDGVQSELHALRQQSDTTAQAHARELASAQERYEGLSKQLLQETAHQRQSIKQDQERISSQLKFAERRIAALEDGLAHAQAEAASERGKCLTAVSEANTLKAINSSQRMQLDELIRATLAKAPAPKQRAPSAPAATSKRAAPRRKPAK
;
A
#
# COMPACT_ATOMS: atom_id res chain seq x y z
N MET A 1 -57.35 5.41 -90.61
CA MET A 1 -58.22 4.47 -91.34
C MET A 1 -58.22 3.14 -90.61
N PRO A 2 -59.26 2.80 -89.82
CA PRO A 2 -59.34 1.47 -89.22
C PRO A 2 -59.62 0.44 -90.33
N ARG A 3 -58.82 -0.64 -90.41
CA ARG A 3 -59.08 -1.77 -91.30
C ARG A 3 -60.44 -2.40 -90.94
N PRO A 4 -61.30 -2.75 -91.90
CA PRO A 4 -62.55 -3.44 -91.60
C PRO A 4 -62.24 -4.79 -90.91
N PRO A 5 -63.03 -5.18 -89.89
CA PRO A 5 -62.87 -6.48 -89.26
C PRO A 5 -63.11 -7.59 -90.29
N ILE A 6 -62.14 -8.50 -90.42
CA ILE A 6 -62.11 -9.57 -91.43
C ILE A 6 -63.34 -10.49 -91.34
N ALA A 7 -63.99 -10.57 -90.17
CA ALA A 7 -65.19 -11.36 -89.93
C ALA A 7 -66.27 -10.52 -89.24
N THR A 8 -67.32 -10.15 -89.98
CA THR A 8 -68.57 -9.60 -89.45
C THR A 8 -69.48 -10.73 -88.93
N PRO A 9 -70.32 -10.51 -87.91
CA PRO A 9 -71.16 -11.54 -87.31
C PRO A 9 -72.09 -12.24 -88.32
N ASP A 10 -72.61 -11.52 -89.32
CA ASP A 10 -73.44 -12.10 -90.38
C ASP A 10 -72.65 -13.03 -91.31
N LYS A 11 -71.37 -12.73 -91.53
CA LYS A 11 -70.46 -13.58 -92.31
C LYS A 11 -70.09 -14.84 -91.53
N ILE A 12 -69.94 -14.74 -90.21
CA ILE A 12 -69.77 -15.89 -89.31
C ILE A 12 -71.03 -16.76 -89.33
N ARG A 13 -72.22 -16.18 -89.19
CA ARG A 13 -73.49 -16.93 -89.19
C ARG A 13 -73.76 -17.67 -90.49
N SER A 14 -73.58 -16.99 -91.63
CA SER A 14 -73.76 -17.60 -92.96
C SER A 14 -72.75 -18.71 -93.25
N THR A 15 -71.49 -18.56 -92.83
CA THR A 15 -70.48 -19.64 -92.97
C THR A 15 -70.74 -20.82 -92.05
N VAL A 16 -71.21 -20.60 -90.82
CA VAL A 16 -71.64 -21.67 -89.91
C VAL A 16 -72.84 -22.44 -90.49
N LEU A 17 -73.85 -21.75 -91.01
CA LEU A 17 -75.00 -22.39 -91.64
C LEU A 17 -74.60 -23.14 -92.92
N ALA A 18 -73.66 -22.60 -93.71
CA ALA A 18 -73.12 -23.30 -94.88
C ALA A 18 -72.36 -24.58 -94.47
N MET A 19 -71.55 -24.54 -93.41
CA MET A 19 -70.84 -25.73 -92.90
C MET A 19 -71.81 -26.81 -92.37
N LEU A 20 -72.93 -26.40 -91.78
CA LEU A 20 -73.98 -27.33 -91.34
C LEU A 20 -74.77 -27.91 -92.53
N ALA A 21 -75.07 -27.09 -93.55
CA ALA A 21 -75.74 -27.54 -94.76
C ALA A 21 -74.87 -28.49 -95.61
N GLU A 22 -73.57 -28.21 -95.74
CA GLU A 22 -72.61 -29.09 -96.41
C GLU A 22 -72.47 -30.46 -95.72
N ALA A 23 -72.70 -30.53 -94.41
CA ALA A 23 -72.66 -31.78 -93.66
C ALA A 23 -73.89 -32.69 -93.90
N HIS A 24 -74.92 -32.23 -94.64
CA HIS A 24 -76.11 -32.99 -95.07
C HIS A 24 -76.74 -33.85 -93.96
N ASP A 25 -77.08 -33.23 -92.83
CA ASP A 25 -77.63 -33.93 -91.67
C ASP A 25 -79.11 -33.56 -91.46
N VAL A 26 -80.00 -34.56 -91.45
CA VAL A 26 -81.48 -34.39 -91.41
C VAL A 26 -82.04 -34.52 -89.97
N ALA A 27 -81.18 -34.71 -88.97
CA ALA A 27 -81.56 -34.93 -87.57
C ALA A 27 -81.46 -33.64 -86.71
N PRO A 28 -82.24 -33.52 -85.61
CA PRO A 28 -82.29 -32.32 -84.79
C PRO A 28 -80.94 -31.99 -84.11
N ALA A 29 -80.61 -30.70 -84.04
CA ALA A 29 -79.30 -30.20 -83.61
C ALA A 29 -79.09 -30.31 -82.09
N THR A 30 -78.14 -31.15 -81.65
CA THR A 30 -77.61 -31.16 -80.28
C THR A 30 -76.27 -30.43 -80.20
N SER A 31 -75.93 -29.88 -79.02
CA SER A 31 -74.72 -29.09 -78.80
C SER A 31 -73.43 -29.85 -79.15
N GLU A 32 -73.32 -31.10 -78.73
CA GLU A 32 -72.18 -31.96 -79.04
C GLU A 32 -71.99 -32.18 -80.56
N ARG A 33 -73.09 -32.27 -81.32
CA ARG A 33 -73.04 -32.43 -82.78
C ARG A 33 -72.63 -31.14 -83.47
N PHE A 34 -73.19 -30.00 -83.04
CA PHE A 34 -72.82 -28.68 -83.55
C PHE A 34 -71.32 -28.45 -83.40
N ARG A 35 -70.74 -28.74 -82.23
CA ARG A 35 -69.29 -28.60 -81.95
C ARG A 35 -68.40 -29.56 -82.74
N ARG A 36 -68.93 -30.73 -83.15
CA ARG A 36 -68.19 -31.70 -83.97
C ARG A 36 -68.02 -31.21 -85.41
N ILE A 37 -69.06 -30.60 -85.96
CA ILE A 37 -69.10 -30.10 -87.33
C ILE A 37 -68.40 -28.73 -87.40
N VAL A 38 -68.74 -27.83 -86.48
CA VAL A 38 -68.28 -26.45 -86.44
C VAL A 38 -67.40 -26.24 -85.22
N SER A 39 -66.12 -25.94 -85.44
CA SER A 39 -65.20 -25.54 -84.39
C SER A 39 -64.59 -24.18 -84.71
N VAL A 40 -64.17 -23.44 -83.67
CA VAL A 40 -63.56 -22.11 -83.83
C VAL A 40 -62.40 -22.15 -84.83
N ARG A 41 -61.59 -23.21 -84.80
CA ARG A 41 -60.49 -23.43 -85.75
C ARG A 41 -60.98 -23.59 -87.20
N LYS A 42 -61.91 -24.54 -87.45
CA LYS A 42 -62.45 -24.79 -88.80
C LYS A 42 -63.15 -23.55 -89.38
N LEU A 43 -63.84 -22.81 -88.52
CA LEU A 43 -64.56 -21.59 -88.90
C LEU A 43 -63.58 -20.46 -89.24
N MET A 44 -62.50 -20.31 -88.48
CA MET A 44 -61.43 -19.35 -88.77
C MET A 44 -60.69 -19.69 -90.07
N ASP A 45 -60.42 -20.97 -90.33
CA ASP A 45 -59.77 -21.43 -91.57
C ASP A 45 -60.62 -21.07 -92.80
N ARG A 46 -61.96 -21.15 -92.70
CA ARG A 46 -62.89 -20.76 -93.78
C ARG A 46 -63.11 -19.26 -93.91
N LEU A 47 -63.01 -18.51 -92.82
CA LEU A 47 -63.16 -17.05 -92.81
C LEU A 47 -61.87 -16.33 -93.24
N GLY A 48 -60.74 -17.04 -93.33
CA GLY A 48 -59.44 -16.47 -93.69
C GLY A 48 -58.78 -15.67 -92.57
N GLY A 49 -59.18 -15.90 -91.31
CA GLY A 49 -58.67 -15.23 -90.12
C GLY A 49 -59.72 -14.45 -89.30
N GLY A 50 -59.37 -14.10 -88.07
CA GLY A 50 -60.25 -13.42 -87.11
C GLY A 50 -59.73 -13.52 -85.67
N ASN A 51 -60.33 -12.78 -84.73
CA ASN A 51 -60.00 -12.90 -83.31
C ASN A 51 -60.74 -14.13 -82.70
N PRO A 52 -60.04 -15.11 -82.11
CA PRO A 52 -60.65 -16.34 -81.61
C PRO A 52 -61.67 -16.09 -80.49
N ALA A 53 -61.51 -15.05 -79.67
CA ALA A 53 -62.43 -14.74 -78.58
C ALA A 53 -63.79 -14.23 -79.09
N THR A 54 -63.80 -13.45 -80.17
CA THR A 54 -65.04 -12.92 -80.76
C THR A 54 -65.77 -13.98 -81.59
N VAL A 55 -65.01 -14.80 -82.34
CA VAL A 55 -65.57 -15.94 -83.08
C VAL A 55 -66.13 -16.99 -82.12
N GLY A 56 -65.46 -17.26 -81.00
CA GLY A 56 -65.94 -18.17 -79.96
C GLY A 56 -67.24 -17.70 -79.29
N ARG A 57 -67.37 -16.39 -78.98
CA ARG A 57 -68.62 -15.85 -78.42
C ARG A 57 -69.78 -15.93 -79.43
N ALA A 58 -69.57 -15.50 -80.67
CA ALA A 58 -70.59 -15.57 -81.72
C ALA A 58 -70.98 -17.03 -82.03
N LEU A 59 -70.00 -17.96 -82.03
CA LEU A 59 -70.25 -19.38 -82.22
C LEU A 59 -71.11 -19.97 -81.08
N ASN A 60 -70.82 -19.61 -79.82
CA ASN A 60 -71.61 -20.07 -78.67
C ASN A 60 -73.04 -19.51 -78.69
N GLU A 61 -73.22 -18.28 -79.14
CA GLU A 61 -74.52 -17.65 -79.32
C GLU A 61 -75.33 -18.38 -80.40
N ILE A 62 -74.73 -18.61 -81.57
CA ILE A 62 -75.34 -19.38 -82.66
C ILE A 62 -75.60 -20.84 -82.27
N GLU A 63 -74.70 -21.47 -81.51
CA GLU A 63 -74.89 -22.81 -80.93
C GLU A 63 -76.15 -22.84 -80.08
N SER A 64 -76.30 -21.88 -79.17
CA SER A 64 -77.45 -21.83 -78.28
C SER A 64 -78.77 -21.64 -79.05
N GLU A 65 -78.80 -20.77 -80.05
CA GLU A 65 -79.99 -20.54 -80.87
C GLU A 65 -80.39 -21.77 -81.70
N ILE A 66 -79.42 -22.44 -82.33
CA ILE A 66 -79.66 -23.63 -83.17
C ILE A 66 -80.06 -24.83 -82.31
N VAL A 67 -79.48 -24.98 -81.12
CA VAL A 67 -79.84 -26.06 -80.19
C VAL A 67 -81.20 -25.81 -79.55
N ILE A 68 -81.53 -24.56 -79.18
CA ILE A 68 -82.86 -24.20 -78.65
C ILE A 68 -83.95 -24.41 -79.71
N SER A 69 -83.71 -23.96 -80.95
CA SER A 69 -84.64 -24.19 -82.06
C SER A 69 -84.74 -25.67 -82.47
N GLY A 70 -83.63 -26.41 -82.39
CA GLY A 70 -83.58 -27.85 -82.62
C GLY A 70 -84.32 -28.67 -81.55
N LEU A 71 -84.25 -28.25 -80.28
CA LEU A 71 -84.98 -28.85 -79.17
C LEU A 71 -86.48 -28.53 -79.22
N ALA A 72 -86.87 -27.35 -79.71
CA ALA A 72 -88.27 -27.00 -79.92
C ALA A 72 -88.95 -27.87 -81.00
N ASN A 73 -88.17 -28.39 -81.96
CA ASN A 73 -88.63 -29.28 -83.03
C ASN A 73 -88.48 -30.78 -82.70
N ALA A 74 -87.93 -31.14 -81.55
CA ALA A 74 -87.89 -32.53 -81.10
C ALA A 74 -89.31 -32.91 -80.64
N ALA A 75 -90.02 -33.70 -81.46
CA ALA A 75 -91.35 -34.20 -81.18
C ALA A 75 -91.35 -35.03 -79.88
N ILE A 76 -91.82 -34.42 -78.79
CA ILE A 76 -92.19 -35.13 -77.58
C ILE A 76 -93.52 -35.82 -77.90
N PRO A 77 -93.64 -37.16 -77.75
CA PRO A 77 -94.89 -37.87 -78.04
C PRO A 77 -96.04 -37.35 -77.16
N ASP A 78 -97.27 -37.37 -77.67
CA ASP A 78 -98.50 -36.83 -77.05
C ASP A 78 -98.73 -37.40 -75.64
N ILE A 79 -98.12 -36.76 -74.64
CA ILE A 79 -98.44 -36.95 -73.22
C ILE A 79 -99.77 -36.23 -72.98
N PRO A 80 -100.79 -36.90 -72.44
CA PRO A 80 -102.04 -36.28 -72.04
C PRO A 80 -101.81 -35.02 -71.20
N THR A 81 -102.52 -33.94 -71.50
CA THR A 81 -102.31 -32.61 -70.91
C THR A 81 -102.32 -32.61 -69.38
N ASP A 82 -103.16 -33.45 -68.78
CA ASP A 82 -103.27 -33.56 -67.32
C ASP A 82 -102.00 -34.16 -66.68
N ILE A 83 -101.38 -35.14 -67.33
CA ILE A 83 -100.11 -35.75 -66.88
C ILE A 83 -98.96 -34.74 -67.04
N ALA A 84 -98.95 -33.97 -68.12
CA ALA A 84 -97.95 -32.92 -68.36
C ALA A 84 -98.05 -31.75 -67.35
N VAL A 85 -99.25 -31.44 -66.84
CA VAL A 85 -99.44 -30.46 -65.76
C VAL A 85 -98.93 -31.02 -64.42
N GLN A 86 -99.27 -32.26 -64.08
CA GLN A 86 -98.80 -32.90 -62.85
C GLN A 86 -97.27 -33.07 -62.82
N MET A 87 -96.66 -33.54 -63.92
CA MET A 87 -95.20 -33.66 -64.02
C MET A 87 -94.51 -32.30 -63.93
N ARG A 88 -95.08 -31.24 -64.49
CA ARG A 88 -94.56 -29.87 -64.30
C ARG A 88 -94.67 -29.40 -62.86
N GLY A 89 -95.79 -29.69 -62.17
CA GLY A 89 -95.96 -29.37 -60.76
C GLY A 89 -94.96 -30.10 -59.86
N LEU A 90 -94.77 -31.41 -60.08
CA LEU A 90 -93.77 -32.20 -59.35
C LEU A 90 -92.35 -31.71 -59.64
N TRP A 91 -92.02 -31.43 -60.90
CA TRP A 91 -90.71 -30.89 -61.27
C TRP A 91 -90.47 -29.51 -60.64
N GLN A 92 -91.45 -28.60 -60.68
CA GLN A 92 -91.36 -27.29 -60.04
C GLN A 92 -91.16 -27.41 -58.53
N SER A 93 -91.87 -28.32 -57.85
CA SER A 93 -91.69 -28.57 -56.41
C SER A 93 -90.32 -29.17 -56.07
N ALA A 94 -89.79 -30.06 -56.92
CA ALA A 94 -88.48 -30.66 -56.73
C ALA A 94 -87.38 -29.62 -56.96
N VAL A 95 -87.51 -28.78 -57.99
CA VAL A 95 -86.59 -27.68 -58.26
C VAL A 95 -86.63 -26.63 -57.15
N SER A 96 -87.81 -26.29 -56.61
CA SER A 96 -87.90 -25.36 -55.48
C SER A 96 -87.25 -25.92 -54.23
N ALA A 97 -87.49 -27.20 -53.89
CA ALA A 97 -86.85 -27.85 -52.75
C ALA A 97 -85.32 -27.91 -52.91
N GLN A 98 -84.82 -28.23 -54.10
CA GLN A 98 -83.38 -28.21 -54.39
C GLN A 98 -82.79 -26.80 -54.31
N LEU A 99 -83.51 -25.78 -54.77
CA LEU A 99 -83.09 -24.39 -54.66
C LEU A 99 -82.99 -23.97 -53.19
N ASP A 100 -83.99 -24.33 -52.37
CA ASP A 100 -84.01 -24.06 -50.93
C ASP A 100 -82.83 -24.74 -50.22
N ASP A 101 -82.52 -25.99 -50.56
CA ASP A 101 -81.36 -26.71 -50.03
C ASP A 101 -80.03 -26.04 -50.42
N VAL A 102 -79.89 -25.60 -51.66
CA VAL A 102 -78.69 -24.87 -52.12
C VAL A 102 -78.56 -23.53 -51.40
N LEU A 103 -79.65 -22.80 -51.21
CA LEU A 103 -79.65 -21.54 -50.44
C LEU A 103 -79.30 -21.79 -48.98
N ARG A 104 -79.82 -22.86 -48.37
CA ARG A 104 -79.47 -23.25 -47.00
C ARG A 104 -78.01 -23.64 -46.87
N LEU A 105 -77.47 -24.44 -47.79
CA LEU A 105 -76.05 -24.81 -47.81
C LEU A 105 -75.17 -23.59 -48.03
N LYS A 106 -75.58 -22.65 -48.89
CA LYS A 106 -74.86 -21.39 -49.09
C LYS A 106 -74.84 -20.54 -47.82
N ALA A 107 -75.96 -20.45 -47.11
CA ALA A 107 -76.03 -19.74 -45.83
C ALA A 107 -75.16 -20.40 -44.76
N GLN A 108 -75.19 -21.74 -44.64
CA GLN A 108 -74.33 -22.50 -43.74
C GLN A 108 -72.84 -22.35 -44.07
N ALA A 109 -72.49 -22.40 -45.36
CA ALA A 109 -71.11 -22.19 -45.82
C ALA A 109 -70.64 -20.77 -45.49
N GLN A 110 -71.48 -19.75 -45.74
CA GLN A 110 -71.15 -18.37 -45.39
C GLN A 110 -70.94 -18.21 -43.88
N GLN A 111 -71.83 -18.76 -43.07
CA GLN A 111 -71.69 -18.75 -41.62
C GLN A 111 -70.39 -19.43 -41.16
N SER A 112 -70.03 -20.58 -41.74
CA SER A 112 -68.78 -21.27 -41.41
C SER A 112 -67.52 -20.48 -41.80
N ILE A 113 -67.57 -19.72 -42.90
CA ILE A 113 -66.49 -18.82 -43.32
C ILE A 113 -66.38 -17.66 -42.33
N ASP A 114 -67.49 -17.04 -41.95
CA ASP A 114 -67.50 -15.92 -41.01
C ASP A 114 -66.97 -16.35 -39.62
N GLU A 115 -67.34 -17.55 -39.16
CA GLU A 115 -66.82 -18.15 -37.92
C GLU A 115 -65.31 -18.47 -38.01
N ALA A 116 -64.86 -19.03 -39.14
CA ALA A 116 -63.44 -19.28 -39.37
C ALA A 116 -62.62 -17.97 -39.40
N ASP A 117 -63.12 -16.94 -40.09
CA ASP A 117 -62.47 -15.63 -40.16
C ASP A 117 -62.40 -14.95 -38.80
N ALA A 118 -63.46 -15.06 -37.99
CA ALA A 118 -63.43 -14.58 -36.60
C ALA A 118 -62.36 -15.32 -35.78
N SER A 119 -62.28 -16.66 -35.90
CA SER A 119 -61.27 -17.45 -35.20
C SER A 119 -59.84 -17.12 -35.61
N VAL A 120 -59.59 -16.84 -36.89
CA VAL A 120 -58.28 -16.44 -37.41
C VAL A 120 -57.91 -15.06 -36.88
N LYS A 121 -58.83 -14.10 -36.88
CA LYS A 121 -58.61 -12.76 -36.31
C LYS A 121 -58.27 -12.84 -34.82
N ASP A 122 -59.02 -13.63 -34.05
CA ASP A 122 -58.74 -13.83 -32.62
C ASP A 122 -57.36 -14.46 -32.39
N ALA A 123 -56.99 -15.45 -33.20
CA ALA A 123 -55.66 -16.07 -33.13
C ALA A 123 -54.53 -15.10 -33.51
N GLN A 124 -54.74 -14.23 -34.51
CA GLN A 124 -53.80 -13.19 -34.90
C GLN A 124 -53.58 -12.18 -33.78
N LEU A 125 -54.65 -11.66 -33.17
CA LEU A 125 -54.56 -10.73 -32.04
C LEU A 125 -53.84 -11.35 -30.85
N ARG A 126 -54.12 -12.63 -30.53
CA ARG A 126 -53.39 -13.35 -29.49
C ARG A 126 -51.91 -13.51 -29.82
N ASN A 127 -51.57 -13.76 -31.07
CA ASN A 127 -50.18 -13.90 -31.51
C ASN A 127 -49.42 -12.56 -31.40
N GLU A 128 -50.07 -11.45 -31.77
CA GLU A 128 -49.52 -10.10 -31.63
C GLU A 128 -49.26 -9.74 -30.17
N MET A 129 -50.25 -9.94 -29.29
CA MET A 129 -50.08 -9.76 -27.85
C MET A 129 -48.90 -10.59 -27.29
N LEU A 130 -48.84 -11.89 -27.63
CA LEU A 130 -47.74 -12.75 -27.18
C LEU A 130 -46.38 -12.29 -27.70
N ARG A 131 -46.30 -11.72 -28.91
CA ARG A 131 -45.05 -11.15 -29.44
C ARG A 131 -44.63 -9.90 -28.66
N GLU A 132 -45.57 -9.04 -28.30
CA GLU A 132 -45.32 -7.86 -27.48
C GLU A 132 -44.85 -8.24 -26.07
N GLU A 133 -45.51 -9.20 -25.43
CA GLU A 133 -45.10 -9.75 -24.12
C GLU A 133 -43.70 -10.34 -24.18
N LEU A 134 -43.40 -11.13 -25.22
CA LEU A 134 -42.07 -11.71 -25.43
C LEU A 134 -41.02 -10.61 -25.63
N ALA A 135 -41.32 -9.57 -26.41
CA ALA A 135 -40.43 -8.43 -26.60
C ALA A 135 -40.17 -7.69 -25.28
N ALA A 136 -41.21 -7.47 -24.46
CA ALA A 136 -41.10 -6.84 -23.14
C ALA A 136 -40.24 -7.68 -22.18
N LEU A 137 -40.44 -9.00 -22.13
CA LEU A 137 -39.63 -9.90 -21.31
C LEU A 137 -38.17 -9.93 -21.74
N ARG A 138 -37.89 -9.92 -23.05
CA ARG A 138 -36.52 -9.81 -23.57
C ARG A 138 -35.86 -8.49 -23.18
N ALA A 139 -36.59 -7.37 -23.24
CA ALA A 139 -36.08 -6.08 -22.81
C ALA A 139 -35.78 -6.05 -21.30
N GLN A 140 -36.65 -6.65 -20.48
CA GLN A 140 -36.42 -6.79 -19.04
C GLN A 140 -35.20 -7.66 -18.72
N LEU A 141 -35.04 -8.79 -19.40
CA LEU A 141 -33.85 -9.65 -19.26
C LEU A 141 -32.57 -8.90 -19.65
N ALA A 142 -32.57 -8.19 -20.77
CA ALA A 142 -31.43 -7.38 -21.18
C ALA A 142 -31.09 -6.28 -20.16
N GLY A 143 -32.10 -5.65 -19.56
CA GLY A 143 -31.91 -4.69 -18.47
C GLY A 143 -31.28 -5.33 -17.22
N ARG A 144 -31.79 -6.49 -16.80
CA ARG A 144 -31.22 -7.25 -15.67
C ARG A 144 -29.77 -7.69 -15.94
N ASP A 145 -29.46 -8.14 -17.16
CA ASP A 145 -28.10 -8.52 -17.53
C ASP A 145 -27.13 -7.33 -17.50
N ALA A 146 -27.58 -6.13 -17.90
CA ALA A 146 -26.79 -4.91 -17.79
C ALA A 146 -26.55 -4.51 -16.32
N GLU A 147 -27.57 -4.57 -15.47
CA GLU A 147 -27.45 -4.33 -14.02
C GLU A 147 -26.49 -5.35 -13.35
N LEU A 148 -26.57 -6.63 -13.74
CA LEU A 148 -25.66 -7.68 -13.26
C LEU A 148 -24.21 -7.46 -13.75
N ALA A 149 -24.02 -7.01 -14.98
CA ALA A 149 -22.70 -6.67 -15.49
C ALA A 149 -22.09 -5.47 -14.72
N GLN A 150 -22.89 -4.44 -14.45
CA GLN A 150 -22.47 -3.27 -13.70
C GLN A 150 -22.09 -3.63 -12.25
N THR A 151 -22.94 -4.36 -11.53
CA THR A 151 -22.66 -4.79 -10.15
C THR A 151 -21.43 -5.69 -10.05
N ARG A 152 -21.18 -6.56 -11.05
CA ARG A 152 -19.93 -7.35 -11.13
C ARG A 152 -18.71 -6.47 -11.34
N ALA A 153 -18.80 -5.43 -12.17
CA ALA A 153 -17.72 -4.49 -12.36
C ALA A 153 -17.42 -3.71 -11.07
N GLU A 154 -18.44 -3.21 -10.38
CA GLU A 154 -18.33 -2.53 -9.07
C GLU A 154 -17.75 -3.45 -7.99
N LEU A 155 -18.15 -4.72 -7.96
CA LEU A 155 -17.58 -5.71 -7.05
C LEU A 155 -16.09 -5.91 -7.33
N SER A 156 -15.70 -6.03 -8.60
CA SER A 156 -14.30 -6.22 -8.98
C SER A 156 -13.41 -5.03 -8.61
N THR A 157 -13.91 -3.81 -8.77
CA THR A 157 -13.19 -2.59 -8.36
C THR A 157 -13.09 -2.51 -6.84
N GLY A 158 -14.16 -2.84 -6.11
CA GLY A 158 -14.13 -2.93 -4.64
C GLY A 158 -13.12 -3.96 -4.13
N HIS A 159 -13.02 -5.13 -4.77
CA HIS A 159 -12.00 -6.14 -4.42
C HIS A 159 -10.58 -5.63 -4.67
N ALA A 160 -10.34 -4.95 -5.79
CA ALA A 160 -9.03 -4.35 -6.08
C ALA A 160 -8.64 -3.28 -5.05
N GLN A 161 -9.60 -2.45 -4.61
CA GLN A 161 -9.38 -1.45 -3.56
C GLN A 161 -9.06 -2.09 -2.21
N LEU A 162 -9.80 -3.14 -1.82
CA LEU A 162 -9.52 -3.88 -0.59
C LEU A 162 -8.13 -4.52 -0.61
N ALA A 163 -7.74 -5.15 -1.72
CA ALA A 163 -6.40 -5.73 -1.86
C ALA A 163 -5.29 -4.66 -1.77
N ALA A 164 -5.51 -3.48 -2.37
CA ALA A 164 -4.57 -2.37 -2.25
C ALA A 164 -4.45 -1.85 -0.81
N LEU A 165 -5.58 -1.69 -0.10
CA LEU A 165 -5.59 -1.27 1.30
C LEU A 165 -4.93 -2.30 2.23
N GLN A 166 -5.15 -3.59 1.99
CA GLN A 166 -4.45 -4.66 2.71
C GLN A 166 -2.94 -4.59 2.49
N GLY A 167 -2.49 -4.38 1.24
CA GLY A 167 -1.07 -4.18 0.96
C GLY A 167 -0.46 -2.98 1.68
N ILE A 168 -1.20 -1.87 1.79
CA ILE A 168 -0.77 -0.69 2.56
C ILE A 168 -0.70 -1.02 4.05
N TYR A 169 -1.71 -1.70 4.60
CA TYR A 169 -1.75 -2.11 6.00
C TYR A 169 -0.56 -3.00 6.37
N ASP A 170 -0.31 -4.04 5.57
CA ASP A 170 0.81 -4.96 5.77
C ASP A 170 2.16 -4.21 5.68
N GLY A 171 2.28 -3.26 4.74
CA GLY A 171 3.43 -2.38 4.61
C GLY A 171 3.69 -1.58 5.89
N VAL A 172 2.69 -0.84 6.37
CA VAL A 172 2.79 -0.05 7.61
C VAL A 172 3.07 -0.94 8.83
N GLN A 173 2.46 -2.12 8.90
CA GLN A 173 2.71 -3.07 9.99
C GLN A 173 4.17 -3.54 9.99
N SER A 174 4.74 -3.83 8.80
CA SER A 174 6.15 -4.21 8.66
C SER A 174 7.10 -3.09 9.07
N GLU A 175 6.81 -1.84 8.69
CA GLU A 175 7.58 -0.66 9.09
C GLU A 175 7.54 -0.43 10.61
N LEU A 176 6.36 -0.57 11.23
CA LEU A 176 6.23 -0.47 12.68
C LEU A 176 7.03 -1.55 13.41
N HIS A 177 7.04 -2.78 12.90
CA HIS A 177 7.87 -3.84 13.48
C HIS A 177 9.37 -3.54 13.34
N ALA A 178 9.81 -3.06 12.17
CA ALA A 178 11.20 -2.66 11.95
C ALA A 178 11.63 -1.52 12.87
N LEU A 179 10.80 -0.48 13.03
CA LEU A 179 11.06 0.64 13.93
C LEU A 179 11.12 0.21 15.40
N ARG A 180 10.24 -0.70 15.83
CA ARG A 180 10.31 -1.28 17.19
C ARG A 180 11.60 -2.03 17.43
N GLN A 181 12.01 -2.90 16.48
CA GLN A 181 13.27 -3.61 16.58
C GLN A 181 14.46 -2.65 16.63
N GLN A 182 14.47 -1.60 15.80
CA GLN A 182 15.50 -0.57 15.84
C GLN A 182 15.55 0.12 17.21
N SER A 183 14.39 0.53 17.75
CA SER A 183 14.30 1.13 19.08
C SER A 183 14.81 0.20 20.19
N ASP A 184 14.50 -1.09 20.13
CA ASP A 184 14.95 -2.07 21.12
C ASP A 184 16.47 -2.27 21.02
N THR A 185 17.02 -2.34 19.81
CA THR A 185 18.47 -2.49 19.60
C THR A 185 19.25 -1.27 20.08
N THR A 186 18.75 -0.06 19.84
CA THR A 186 19.40 1.18 20.31
C THR A 186 19.31 1.29 21.84
N ALA A 187 18.16 0.96 22.44
CA ALA A 187 18.02 0.92 23.89
C ALA A 187 18.99 -0.09 24.54
N GLN A 188 19.13 -1.28 23.96
CA GLN A 188 20.10 -2.28 24.42
C GLN A 188 21.55 -1.81 24.26
N ALA A 189 21.89 -1.15 23.15
CA ALA A 189 23.22 -0.59 22.94
C ALA A 189 23.55 0.47 24.00
N HIS A 190 22.64 1.42 24.24
CA HIS A 190 22.80 2.44 25.29
C HIS A 190 22.91 1.84 26.69
N ALA A 191 22.11 0.83 27.01
CA ALA A 191 22.21 0.13 28.30
C ALA A 191 23.60 -0.52 28.49
N ARG A 192 24.16 -1.13 27.44
CA ARG A 192 25.51 -1.72 27.47
C ARG A 192 26.60 -0.66 27.60
N GLU A 193 26.49 0.45 26.88
CA GLU A 193 27.43 1.57 26.98
C GLU A 193 27.44 2.14 28.41
N LEU A 194 26.26 2.38 29.00
CA LEU A 194 26.14 2.85 30.38
C LEU A 194 26.73 1.88 31.39
N ALA A 195 26.45 0.57 31.26
CA ALA A 195 27.04 -0.45 32.12
C ALA A 195 28.58 -0.45 32.02
N SER A 196 29.13 -0.41 30.80
CA SER A 196 30.57 -0.36 30.60
C SER A 196 31.23 0.91 31.16
N ALA A 197 30.53 2.05 31.10
CA ALA A 197 30.99 3.29 31.69
C ALA A 197 30.99 3.20 33.22
N GLN A 198 29.92 2.66 33.81
CA GLN A 198 29.81 2.43 35.26
C GLN A 198 30.94 1.53 35.76
N GLU A 199 31.20 0.40 35.10
CA GLU A 199 32.31 -0.49 35.44
C GLU A 199 33.67 0.22 35.40
N ARG A 200 33.92 1.07 34.38
CA ARG A 200 35.15 1.87 34.30
C ARG A 200 35.25 2.90 35.43
N TYR A 201 34.18 3.60 35.76
CA TYR A 201 34.15 4.55 36.88
C TYR A 201 34.38 3.85 38.22
N GLU A 202 33.75 2.69 38.43
CA GLU A 202 33.99 1.86 39.62
C GLU A 202 35.44 1.38 39.68
N GLY A 203 36.01 0.95 38.56
CA GLY A 203 37.42 0.55 38.46
C GLY A 203 38.38 1.68 38.82
N LEU A 204 38.21 2.86 38.20
CA LEU A 204 39.02 4.05 38.48
C LEU A 204 38.86 4.55 39.91
N SER A 205 37.65 4.53 40.47
CA SER A 205 37.42 4.93 41.86
C SER A 205 38.11 3.99 42.86
N LYS A 206 38.08 2.67 42.61
CA LYS A 206 38.83 1.69 43.41
C LYS A 206 40.34 1.92 43.29
N GLN A 207 40.87 2.16 42.10
CA GLN A 207 42.29 2.47 41.89
C GLN A 207 42.70 3.74 42.64
N LEU A 208 41.91 4.82 42.55
CA LEU A 208 42.18 6.07 43.25
C LEU A 208 42.17 5.89 44.78
N LEU A 209 41.25 5.08 45.32
CA LEU A 209 41.25 4.74 46.75
C LEU A 209 42.49 3.95 47.16
N GLN A 210 42.95 3.01 46.34
CA GLN A 210 44.17 2.23 46.61
C GLN A 210 45.43 3.10 46.53
N GLU A 211 45.55 3.93 45.50
CA GLU A 211 46.67 4.86 45.32
C GLU A 211 46.72 5.88 46.47
N THR A 212 45.59 6.47 46.86
CA THR A 212 45.55 7.40 47.99
C THR A 212 45.86 6.71 49.33
N ALA A 213 45.45 5.45 49.52
CA ALA A 213 45.84 4.67 50.70
C ALA A 213 47.36 4.39 50.71
N HIS A 214 47.93 4.01 49.56
CA HIS A 214 49.36 3.78 49.41
C HIS A 214 50.19 5.05 49.66
N GLN A 215 49.77 6.18 49.06
CA GLN A 215 50.40 7.49 49.29
C GLN A 215 50.37 7.88 50.78
N ARG A 216 49.22 7.69 51.46
CA ARG A 216 49.13 7.94 52.91
C ARG A 216 50.08 7.05 53.72
N GLN A 217 50.21 5.78 53.36
CA GLN A 217 51.14 4.86 54.04
C GLN A 217 52.60 5.26 53.81
N SER A 218 52.97 5.61 52.57
CA SER A 218 54.31 6.12 52.24
C SER A 218 54.64 7.38 53.04
N ILE A 219 53.74 8.36 53.06
CA ILE A 219 53.93 9.60 53.83
C ILE A 219 54.09 9.30 55.33
N LYS A 220 53.31 8.37 55.89
CA LYS A 220 53.46 7.96 57.30
C LYS A 220 54.83 7.34 57.57
N GLN A 221 55.30 6.45 56.70
CA GLN A 221 56.63 5.84 56.82
C GLN A 221 57.75 6.88 56.73
N ASP A 222 57.63 7.84 55.81
CA ASP A 222 58.60 8.94 55.70
C ASP A 222 58.57 9.85 56.94
N GLN A 223 57.39 10.16 57.48
CA GLN A 223 57.25 10.89 58.74
C GLN A 223 57.91 10.16 59.91
N GLU A 224 57.67 8.85 60.04
CA GLU A 224 58.32 8.01 61.06
C GLU A 224 59.84 8.01 60.90
N ARG A 225 60.35 7.85 59.67
CA ARG A 225 61.78 7.91 59.35
C ARG A 225 62.39 9.26 59.72
N ILE A 226 61.81 10.37 59.27
CA ILE A 226 62.29 11.73 59.59
C ILE A 226 62.21 11.97 61.10
N SER A 227 61.13 11.55 61.77
CA SER A 227 61.00 11.70 63.22
C SER A 227 62.09 10.92 63.98
N SER A 228 62.48 9.74 63.50
CA SER A 228 63.56 8.95 64.09
C SER A 228 64.93 9.61 63.87
N GLN A 229 65.15 10.20 62.69
CA GLN A 229 66.36 10.98 62.39
C GLN A 229 66.45 12.24 63.23
N LEU A 230 65.33 12.95 63.43
CA LEU A 230 65.25 14.12 64.32
C LEU A 230 65.58 13.72 65.76
N LYS A 231 64.95 12.67 66.30
CA LYS A 231 65.26 12.16 67.66
C LYS A 231 66.74 11.76 67.80
N PHE A 232 67.33 11.16 66.77
CA PHE A 232 68.75 10.82 66.77
C PHE A 232 69.65 12.07 66.73
N ALA A 233 69.32 13.05 65.90
CA ALA A 233 70.04 14.33 65.81
C ALA A 233 69.93 15.11 67.14
N GLU A 234 68.75 15.18 67.74
CA GLU A 234 68.51 15.78 69.06
C GLU A 234 69.37 15.13 70.14
N ARG A 235 69.41 13.79 70.22
CA ARG A 235 70.28 13.05 71.16
C ARG A 235 71.76 13.34 70.92
N ARG A 236 72.18 13.43 69.66
CA ARG A 236 73.56 13.76 69.30
C ARG A 236 73.90 15.20 69.70
N ILE A 237 72.99 16.15 69.51
CA ILE A 237 73.16 17.55 69.96
C ILE A 237 73.29 17.58 71.48
N ALA A 238 72.38 16.94 72.22
CA ALA A 238 72.44 16.87 73.68
C ALA A 238 73.76 16.27 74.18
N ALA A 239 74.23 15.17 73.57
CA ALA A 239 75.52 14.57 73.92
C ALA A 239 76.72 15.50 73.62
N LEU A 240 76.65 16.29 72.53
CA LEU A 240 77.68 17.29 72.21
C LEU A 240 77.61 18.49 73.17
N GLU A 241 76.42 18.93 73.58
CA GLU A 241 76.22 19.98 74.58
C GLU A 241 76.74 19.54 75.96
N ASP A 242 76.44 18.31 76.38
CA ASP A 242 76.98 17.71 77.60
C ASP A 242 78.51 17.61 77.52
N GLY A 243 79.06 17.13 76.41
CA GLY A 243 80.50 17.06 76.18
C GLY A 243 81.16 18.44 76.23
N LEU A 244 80.53 19.46 75.65
CA LEU A 244 80.97 20.86 75.76
C LEU A 244 80.91 21.38 77.19
N ALA A 245 79.85 21.08 77.94
CA ALA A 245 79.73 21.47 79.35
C ALA A 245 80.80 20.81 80.22
N HIS A 246 81.09 19.52 80.00
CA HIS A 246 82.17 18.80 80.67
C HIS A 246 83.54 19.41 80.33
N ALA A 247 83.84 19.64 79.04
CA ALA A 247 85.09 20.28 78.63
C ALA A 247 85.24 21.71 79.19
N GLN A 248 84.14 22.46 79.29
CA GLN A 248 84.12 23.78 79.93
C GLN A 248 84.38 23.69 81.44
N ALA A 249 83.80 22.71 82.12
CA ALA A 249 84.02 22.45 83.55
C ALA A 249 85.46 21.99 83.82
N GLU A 250 86.02 21.11 83.00
CA GLU A 250 87.42 20.69 83.05
C GLU A 250 88.35 21.90 82.84
N ALA A 251 88.12 22.70 81.79
CA ALA A 251 88.90 23.92 81.54
C ALA A 251 88.78 24.94 82.69
N ALA A 252 87.61 25.06 83.33
CA ALA A 252 87.43 25.89 84.53
C ALA A 252 88.20 25.33 85.73
N SER A 253 88.21 24.00 85.91
CA SER A 253 88.96 23.33 86.96
C SER A 253 90.48 23.46 86.76
N GLU A 254 90.97 23.34 85.52
CA GLU A 254 92.36 23.56 85.15
C GLU A 254 92.75 25.02 85.36
N ARG A 255 91.90 25.98 84.98
CA ARG A 255 92.11 27.39 85.33
C ARG A 255 92.16 27.58 86.84
N GLY A 256 91.31 26.91 87.62
CA GLY A 256 91.35 26.90 89.08
C GLY A 256 92.65 26.31 89.64
N LYS A 257 93.12 25.18 89.10
CA LYS A 257 94.42 24.56 89.42
C LYS A 257 95.59 25.45 89.05
N CYS A 258 95.55 26.11 87.89
CA CYS A 258 96.56 27.08 87.48
C CYS A 258 96.53 28.32 88.37
N LEU A 259 95.35 28.84 88.75
CA LEU A 259 95.24 29.98 89.66
C LEU A 259 95.73 29.64 91.06
N THR A 260 95.42 28.44 91.57
CA THR A 260 95.94 27.95 92.85
C THR A 260 97.44 27.73 92.77
N ALA A 261 97.96 27.04 91.76
CA ALA A 261 99.40 26.90 91.53
C ALA A 261 100.11 28.24 91.33
N VAL A 262 99.50 29.23 90.68
CA VAL A 262 100.03 30.60 90.57
C VAL A 262 100.00 31.28 91.93
N SER A 263 98.93 31.11 92.72
CA SER A 263 98.84 31.65 94.08
C SER A 263 99.86 30.99 95.00
N GLU A 264 100.07 29.68 94.90
CA GLU A 264 101.08 28.90 95.61
C GLU A 264 102.49 29.28 95.16
N ALA A 265 102.73 29.46 93.86
CA ALA A 265 104.00 29.99 93.38
C ALA A 265 104.23 31.42 93.88
N ASN A 266 103.18 32.23 94.02
CA ASN A 266 103.27 33.57 94.58
C ASN A 266 103.47 33.54 96.11
N THR A 267 102.87 32.61 96.85
CA THR A 267 103.15 32.42 98.29
C THR A 267 104.55 31.86 98.48
N LEU A 268 105.01 30.92 97.66
CA LEU A 268 106.38 30.43 97.65
C LEU A 268 107.37 31.53 97.27
N LYS A 269 107.03 32.42 96.31
CA LYS A 269 107.82 33.63 96.03
C LYS A 269 107.84 34.58 97.23
N ALA A 270 106.70 34.79 97.89
CA ALA A 270 106.62 35.62 99.09
C ALA A 270 107.43 35.01 100.25
N ILE A 271 107.36 33.70 100.46
CA ILE A 271 108.16 32.95 101.44
C ILE A 271 109.64 32.99 101.07
N ASN A 272 110.02 32.80 99.81
CA ASN A 272 111.41 32.90 99.37
C ASN A 272 111.93 34.34 99.55
N SER A 273 111.12 35.37 99.27
CA SER A 273 111.48 36.76 99.57
C SER A 273 111.60 37.03 101.07
N SER A 274 110.75 36.40 101.88
CA SER A 274 110.83 36.42 103.36
C SER A 274 112.09 35.72 103.86
N GLN A 275 112.40 34.52 103.36
CA GLN A 275 113.63 33.79 103.65
C GLN A 275 114.88 34.53 103.19
N ARG A 276 114.82 35.23 102.04
CA ARG A 276 115.90 36.14 101.61
C ARG A 276 116.05 37.31 102.57
N MET A 277 114.95 37.92 103.03
CA MET A 277 115.04 38.95 104.07
C MET A 277 115.59 38.41 105.39
N GLN A 278 115.23 37.19 105.79
CA GLN A 278 115.76 36.53 107.00
C GLN A 278 117.23 36.11 106.84
N LEU A 279 117.66 35.70 105.64
CA LEU A 279 119.07 35.46 105.33
C LEU A 279 119.87 36.77 105.30
N ASP A 280 119.32 37.85 104.73
CA ASP A 280 119.92 39.19 104.81
C ASP A 280 120.00 39.68 106.27
N GLU A 281 119.06 39.30 107.13
CA GLU A 281 119.04 39.61 108.56
C GLU A 281 120.05 38.77 109.36
N LEU A 282 120.22 37.49 109.03
CA LEU A 282 121.26 36.61 109.62
C LEU A 282 122.68 36.95 109.14
N ILE A 283 122.83 37.36 107.88
CA ILE A 283 124.10 37.88 107.33
C ILE A 283 124.44 39.23 107.99
N ARG A 284 123.44 40.06 108.32
CA ARG A 284 123.65 41.26 109.16
C ARG A 284 124.03 40.94 110.60
N ALA A 285 123.57 39.84 111.17
CA ALA A 285 123.78 39.51 112.58
C ALA A 285 125.16 38.91 112.91
N THR A 286 125.95 38.46 111.93
CA THR A 286 127.19 37.70 112.19
C THR A 286 128.49 38.35 111.69
N LEU A 287 128.44 39.44 110.91
CA LEU A 287 129.63 40.19 110.53
C LEU A 287 129.37 41.70 110.51
N ALA A 288 130.04 42.41 111.41
CA ALA A 288 130.02 43.87 111.55
C ALA A 288 130.49 44.59 110.27
N LYS A 289 129.78 45.66 109.87
CA LYS A 289 130.28 47.05 109.71
C LYS A 289 129.20 47.97 109.07
N ALA A 290 128.98 49.13 109.68
CA ALA A 290 128.22 50.29 109.18
C ALA A 290 128.85 50.86 107.87
N PRO A 291 128.16 51.67 107.01
CA PRO A 291 127.20 52.73 107.40
C PRO A 291 125.98 52.97 106.46
N ALA A 292 125.15 53.93 106.89
CA ALA A 292 124.15 54.67 106.10
C ALA A 292 124.82 55.81 105.28
N PRO A 293 124.13 56.76 104.56
CA PRO A 293 122.68 56.93 104.30
C PRO A 293 122.30 57.40 102.85
N LYS A 294 120.98 57.67 102.68
CA LYS A 294 120.24 58.51 101.68
C LYS A 294 119.49 57.75 100.57
N GLN A 295 118.16 57.58 100.69
CA GLN A 295 117.07 58.54 100.34
C GLN A 295 116.98 58.79 98.82
N ARG A 296 115.83 58.85 98.14
CA ARG A 296 114.40 58.57 98.39
C ARG A 296 113.76 58.77 96.99
N ALA A 297 112.71 58.01 96.69
CA ALA A 297 111.76 58.18 95.58
C ALA A 297 111.14 59.62 95.55
N PRO A 298 110.24 60.04 94.63
CA PRO A 298 109.18 59.26 93.95
C PRO A 298 108.87 59.78 92.50
N SER A 299 107.78 59.53 91.76
CA SER A 299 106.43 58.97 91.99
C SER A 299 105.80 58.57 90.64
N ALA A 300 104.85 57.63 90.70
CA ALA A 300 103.84 57.27 89.67
C ALA A 300 102.91 58.46 89.28
N PRO A 301 101.85 58.34 88.41
CA PRO A 301 100.79 57.30 88.34
C PRO A 301 100.56 56.72 86.91
N ALA A 302 100.11 55.49 86.67
CA ALA A 302 98.82 54.81 86.93
C ALA A 302 97.68 55.12 85.92
N ALA A 303 97.06 54.03 85.41
CA ALA A 303 95.72 53.86 84.77
C ALA A 303 95.79 53.16 83.39
N THR A 304 95.63 51.83 83.32
CA THR A 304 94.38 51.07 83.07
C THR A 304 93.80 51.15 81.64
N SER A 305 93.81 50.01 80.93
CA SER A 305 92.60 49.24 80.52
C SER A 305 92.66 48.60 79.11
N LYS A 306 92.19 47.35 79.09
CA LYS A 306 91.41 46.65 78.05
C LYS A 306 92.03 46.31 76.67
N ARG A 307 92.47 45.05 76.62
CA ARG A 307 91.89 43.94 75.81
C ARG A 307 91.83 44.11 74.27
N ALA A 308 92.89 43.60 73.65
CA ALA A 308 92.98 42.72 72.48
C ALA A 308 91.79 42.60 71.51
N ALA A 309 92.05 43.02 70.27
CA ALA A 309 91.43 42.59 69.01
C ALA A 309 91.93 41.17 68.59
N PRO A 310 91.70 40.64 67.35
CA PRO A 310 90.74 40.97 66.29
C PRO A 310 90.08 39.73 65.59
N ARG A 311 89.17 40.00 64.61
CA ARG A 311 88.94 39.30 63.30
C ARG A 311 88.58 37.79 63.32
N ARG A 312 87.58 37.26 62.59
CA ARG A 312 87.37 37.31 61.12
C ARG A 312 86.04 36.60 60.76
N LYS A 313 85.29 37.15 59.78
CA LYS A 313 84.29 36.52 58.88
C LYS A 313 84.98 35.54 57.89
N PRO A 314 84.30 34.96 56.86
CA PRO A 314 82.94 34.38 56.72
C PRO A 314 82.98 32.99 55.99
N ALA A 315 81.82 32.36 55.75
CA ALA A 315 81.31 31.99 54.40
C ALA A 315 80.39 30.74 54.37
N LYS A 316 79.31 30.90 53.58
CA LYS A 316 78.38 29.92 52.97
C LYS A 316 77.38 29.22 53.88
#